data_AF-A0A1F3EYU0-F1
#
_entry.id   AF-A0A1F3EYU0-F1
#
_cell.length_a   1.000
_cell.length_b   1.000
_cell.length_c   1.000
_cell.angle_alpha   90.00
_cell.angle_beta   90.00
_cell.angle_gamma   90.00
#
_symmetry.space_group_name_H-M   'P 1'
#
loop_
_entity.id
_entity.type
_entity.pdbx_description
1 polymer ?
#
loop_
_entity_poly.entity_id
_entity_poly.type
_entity_poly.pdbx_seq_one_letter_code
_entity_poly.pdbx_strand_id
1 'polypeptide(L)'
;MPVDKQKLMHDLLPKLFKGNKHSGPHQFKFNDDEKWYFETYTPVKSSSGNYSKILVLANEITQVVLQERKMKTQTEELTAQEEELRQNLEEMHTLQEDTLKRMEELEELKNQLAEKDKLQIIEIDNLQKENNLKMQDLIDIQEKIKKEAEEQKAKDELLVRQAKEEAQTHILNMEEDFFVKQKELKKKLKEATLELESVKSN
;
A
#
# COMPACT_ATOMS: atom_id res chain seq x y z
N MET A 1 -63.98 -3.66 -13.35
CA MET A 1 -64.85 -3.78 -12.16
C MET A 1 -66.06 -4.60 -12.58
N PRO A 2 -66.52 -5.55 -11.76
CA PRO A 2 -67.70 -6.36 -12.06
C PRO A 2 -68.92 -5.48 -12.32
N VAL A 3 -69.70 -5.82 -13.34
CA VAL A 3 -70.91 -5.09 -13.72
C VAL A 3 -72.12 -5.82 -13.17
N ASP A 4 -73.09 -5.08 -12.65
CA ASP A 4 -74.40 -5.66 -12.32
C ASP A 4 -75.15 -6.03 -13.62
N LYS A 5 -75.58 -7.30 -13.73
CA LYS A 5 -76.23 -7.80 -14.95
C LYS A 5 -77.58 -7.16 -15.22
N GLN A 6 -78.35 -6.82 -14.18
CA GLN A 6 -79.65 -6.14 -14.34
C GLN A 6 -79.44 -4.71 -14.82
N LYS A 7 -78.45 -4.01 -14.26
CA LYS A 7 -78.07 -2.66 -14.70
C LYS A 7 -77.60 -2.65 -16.15
N LEU A 8 -76.72 -3.58 -16.53
CA LEU A 8 -76.26 -3.74 -17.90
C LEU A 8 -77.43 -3.93 -18.87
N MET A 9 -78.41 -4.77 -18.50
CA MET A 9 -79.61 -4.98 -19.32
C MET A 9 -80.48 -3.74 -19.42
N HIS A 10 -80.75 -3.07 -18.30
CA HIS A 10 -81.52 -1.83 -18.30
C HIS A 10 -80.95 -0.80 -19.29
N ASP A 11 -79.63 -0.67 -19.37
CA ASP A 11 -78.97 0.30 -20.26
C ASP A 11 -78.95 -0.15 -21.74
N LEU A 12 -78.92 -1.46 -22.00
CA LEU A 12 -78.85 -2.01 -23.35
C LEU A 12 -80.24 -2.18 -23.99
N LEU A 13 -81.28 -2.54 -23.23
CA LEU A 13 -82.62 -2.81 -23.76
C LEU A 13 -83.17 -1.71 -24.70
N PRO A 14 -83.08 -0.40 -24.37
CA PRO A 14 -83.58 0.66 -25.26
C PRO A 14 -82.88 0.73 -26.61
N LYS A 15 -81.61 0.31 -26.68
CA LYS A 15 -80.81 0.28 -27.91
C LYS A 15 -81.10 -0.98 -28.70
N LEU A 16 -81.24 -2.11 -28.02
CA LEU A 16 -81.54 -3.41 -28.62
C LEU A 16 -82.93 -3.43 -29.27
N PHE A 17 -83.95 -2.88 -28.62
CA PHE A 17 -85.30 -2.78 -29.20
C PHE A 17 -85.43 -1.77 -30.35
N LYS A 18 -84.38 -0.96 -30.62
CA LYS A 18 -84.25 -0.15 -31.83
C LYS A 18 -83.52 -0.88 -32.97
N GLY A 19 -83.09 -2.12 -32.74
CA GLY A 19 -82.40 -2.95 -33.73
C GLY A 19 -80.87 -2.93 -33.65
N ASN A 20 -80.29 -2.19 -32.70
CA ASN A 20 -78.84 -2.18 -32.53
C ASN A 20 -78.38 -3.49 -31.90
N LYS A 21 -77.19 -3.96 -32.30
CA LYS A 21 -76.51 -5.08 -31.65
C LYS A 21 -75.51 -4.55 -30.61
N HIS A 22 -75.23 -5.33 -29.58
CA HIS A 22 -74.17 -5.06 -28.62
C HIS A 22 -73.31 -6.30 -28.42
N SER A 23 -71.99 -6.14 -28.46
CA SER A 23 -71.05 -7.22 -28.22
C SER A 23 -69.86 -6.73 -27.41
N GLY A 24 -69.39 -7.52 -26.46
CA GLY A 24 -68.19 -7.19 -25.71
C GLY A 24 -67.95 -8.10 -24.50
N PRO A 25 -66.76 -7.98 -23.89
CA PRO A 25 -66.45 -8.66 -22.65
C PRO A 25 -67.15 -7.97 -21.47
N HIS A 26 -67.83 -8.75 -20.63
CA HIS A 26 -68.36 -8.28 -19.37
C HIS A 26 -67.83 -9.16 -18.23
N GLN A 27 -67.42 -8.51 -17.14
CA GLN A 27 -67.04 -9.17 -15.90
C GLN A 27 -68.26 -9.19 -14.98
N PHE A 28 -68.61 -10.37 -14.49
CA PHE A 28 -69.67 -10.55 -13.50
C PHE A 28 -69.10 -11.20 -12.25
N LYS A 29 -69.64 -10.81 -11.09
CA LYS A 29 -69.35 -11.46 -9.82
C LYS A 29 -70.53 -12.33 -9.43
N PHE A 30 -70.30 -13.62 -9.26
CA PHE A 30 -71.29 -14.60 -8.81
C PHE A 30 -70.83 -15.13 -7.46
N ASN A 31 -71.51 -14.75 -6.37
CA ASN A 31 -71.03 -14.97 -5.01
C ASN A 31 -69.62 -14.37 -4.83
N ASP A 32 -68.59 -15.20 -4.63
CA ASP A 32 -67.18 -14.79 -4.54
C ASP A 32 -66.35 -15.08 -5.81
N ASP A 33 -66.96 -15.71 -6.82
CA ASP A 33 -66.27 -16.02 -8.08
C ASP A 33 -66.47 -14.90 -9.11
N GLU A 34 -65.36 -14.42 -9.67
CA GLU A 34 -65.37 -13.49 -10.79
C GLU A 34 -65.25 -14.25 -12.11
N LYS A 35 -66.21 -14.04 -13.01
CA LYS A 35 -66.22 -14.65 -14.33
C LYS A 35 -66.29 -13.61 -15.44
N TRP A 36 -65.63 -13.91 -16.54
CA TRP A 36 -65.65 -13.09 -17.74
C TRP A 36 -66.43 -13.79 -18.83
N TYR A 37 -67.33 -13.06 -19.47
CA TYR A 37 -68.08 -13.55 -20.61
C TYR A 37 -67.93 -12.59 -21.79
N PHE A 38 -67.64 -13.13 -22.96
CA PHE A 38 -67.87 -12.40 -24.21
C PHE A 38 -69.32 -12.61 -24.61
N GLU A 39 -70.13 -11.57 -24.46
CA GLU A 39 -71.56 -11.64 -24.72
C GLU A 39 -71.90 -10.89 -26.00
N THR A 40 -72.79 -11.46 -26.81
CA THR A 40 -73.39 -10.82 -27.99
C THR A 40 -74.90 -10.82 -27.85
N TYR A 41 -75.46 -9.61 -27.85
CA TYR A 41 -76.87 -9.31 -27.74
C TYR A 41 -77.40 -8.90 -29.11
N THR A 42 -78.24 -9.76 -29.69
CA THR A 42 -78.82 -9.55 -31.02
C THR A 42 -80.34 -9.49 -30.94
N PRO A 43 -81.00 -8.38 -31.32
CA PRO A 43 -82.44 -8.30 -31.31
C PRO A 43 -83.06 -9.12 -32.45
N VAL A 44 -84.19 -9.76 -32.17
CA VAL A 44 -84.89 -10.66 -33.09
C VAL A 44 -86.28 -10.08 -33.41
N LYS A 45 -86.59 -9.99 -34.71
CA LYS A 45 -87.88 -9.50 -35.19
C LYS A 45 -88.96 -10.57 -35.07
N SER A 46 -90.17 -10.16 -34.73
CA SER A 46 -91.38 -10.97 -34.90
C SER A 46 -91.81 -11.03 -36.36
N SER A 47 -92.79 -11.88 -36.67
CA SER A 47 -93.48 -11.91 -37.97
C SER A 47 -94.13 -10.58 -38.36
N SER A 48 -94.43 -9.71 -37.38
CA SER A 48 -94.93 -8.34 -37.60
C SER A 48 -93.84 -7.28 -37.85
N GLY A 49 -92.56 -7.67 -37.92
CA GLY A 49 -91.44 -6.76 -38.21
C GLY A 49 -90.87 -6.00 -37.01
N ASN A 50 -91.53 -6.06 -35.85
CA ASN A 50 -91.09 -5.42 -34.61
C ASN A 50 -90.07 -6.27 -33.85
N TYR A 51 -89.09 -5.65 -33.20
CA TYR A 51 -88.16 -6.37 -32.32
C TYR A 51 -88.89 -6.80 -31.04
N SER A 52 -88.97 -8.11 -30.79
CA SER A 52 -89.75 -8.66 -29.67
C SER A 52 -88.94 -9.54 -28.74
N LYS A 53 -87.75 -10.00 -29.17
CA LYS A 53 -86.87 -10.87 -28.39
C LYS A 53 -85.42 -10.45 -28.56
N ILE A 54 -84.56 -10.89 -27.65
CA ILE A 54 -83.11 -10.69 -27.72
C ILE A 54 -82.46 -12.08 -27.62
N LEU A 55 -81.65 -12.43 -28.60
CA LEU A 55 -80.75 -13.58 -28.54
C LEU A 55 -79.45 -13.14 -27.85
N VAL A 56 -79.09 -13.85 -26.78
CA VAL A 56 -77.83 -13.64 -26.06
C VAL A 56 -76.96 -14.86 -26.27
N LEU A 57 -75.79 -14.67 -26.87
CA LEU A 57 -74.73 -15.66 -26.92
C LEU A 57 -73.67 -15.25 -25.91
N ALA A 58 -73.38 -16.11 -24.94
CA ALA A 58 -72.41 -15.85 -23.87
C ALA A 58 -71.34 -16.95 -23.87
N ASN A 59 -70.12 -16.58 -24.23
CA ASN A 59 -68.97 -17.46 -24.15
C ASN A 59 -68.16 -17.11 -22.90
N GLU A 60 -67.96 -18.06 -21.99
CA GLU A 60 -67.07 -17.84 -20.85
C GLU A 60 -65.62 -17.74 -21.34
N ILE A 61 -64.96 -16.63 -21.02
CA ILE A 61 -63.57 -16.32 -21.42
C ILE A 61 -62.67 -16.10 -20.19
N THR A 62 -63.12 -16.48 -18.99
CA THR A 62 -62.39 -16.29 -17.73
C THR A 62 -60.95 -16.78 -17.81
N GLN A 63 -60.74 -18.01 -18.30
CA GLN A 63 -59.40 -18.60 -18.41
C GLN A 63 -58.50 -17.83 -19.38
N VAL A 64 -59.07 -17.36 -20.50
CA VAL A 64 -58.34 -16.57 -21.51
C VAL A 64 -57.86 -15.26 -20.90
N VAL A 65 -58.77 -14.51 -20.25
CA VAL A 65 -58.42 -13.22 -19.62
C VAL A 65 -57.40 -13.40 -18.49
N LEU A 66 -57.53 -14.44 -17.67
CA LEU A 66 -56.57 -14.73 -16.60
C LEU A 66 -55.19 -15.11 -17.16
N GLN A 67 -55.17 -15.91 -18.23
CA GLN A 67 -53.93 -16.29 -18.90
C GLN A 67 -53.25 -15.09 -19.56
N GLU A 68 -54.00 -14.24 -20.27
CA GLU A 68 -53.48 -12.99 -20.85
C GLU A 68 -52.89 -12.07 -19.79
N ARG A 69 -53.58 -11.88 -18.66
CA ARG A 69 -53.06 -11.09 -17.54
C ARG A 69 -51.78 -11.70 -16.98
N LYS A 70 -51.75 -13.01 -16.76
CA LYS A 70 -50.56 -13.71 -16.26
C LYS A 70 -49.39 -13.56 -17.22
N MET A 71 -49.61 -13.75 -18.52
CA MET A 71 -48.57 -13.59 -19.55
C MET A 71 -48.07 -12.16 -19.61
N LYS A 72 -48.96 -11.17 -19.49
CA LYS A 72 -48.58 -9.76 -19.44
C LYS A 72 -47.69 -9.48 -18.23
N THR A 73 -48.09 -9.91 -17.03
CA THR A 73 -47.28 -9.74 -15.81
C THR A 73 -45.93 -10.44 -15.94
N GLN A 74 -45.89 -11.67 -16.45
CA GLN A 74 -44.63 -12.39 -16.67
C GLN A 74 -43.71 -11.68 -17.67
N THR A 75 -44.28 -11.08 -18.72
CA THR A 75 -43.50 -10.32 -19.70
C THR A 75 -42.94 -9.04 -19.07
N GLU A 76 -43.76 -8.32 -18.29
CA GLU A 76 -43.32 -7.13 -17.55
C GLU A 76 -42.20 -7.48 -16.56
N GLU A 77 -42.32 -8.59 -15.81
CA GLU A 77 -41.27 -9.10 -14.92
C GLU A 77 -39.98 -9.45 -15.68
N LEU A 78 -40.09 -10.18 -16.80
CA LEU A 78 -38.94 -10.55 -17.62
C LEU A 78 -38.22 -9.32 -18.19
N THR A 79 -38.97 -8.34 -18.69
CA THR A 79 -38.38 -7.10 -19.21
C THR A 79 -37.69 -6.28 -18.11
N ALA A 80 -38.24 -6.27 -16.89
CA ALA A 80 -37.58 -5.64 -15.75
C ALA A 80 -36.28 -6.35 -15.37
N GLN A 81 -36.28 -7.70 -15.36
CA GLN A 81 -35.09 -8.50 -15.09
C GLN A 81 -34.02 -8.34 -16.17
N GLU A 82 -34.41 -8.25 -17.44
CA GLU A 82 -33.50 -8.00 -18.55
C GLU A 82 -32.80 -6.65 -18.41
N GLU A 83 -33.55 -5.60 -18.05
CA GLU A 83 -32.99 -4.27 -17.83
C GLU A 83 -32.06 -4.22 -16.62
N GLU A 84 -32.41 -4.90 -15.51
CA GLU A 84 -31.53 -5.03 -14.35
C GLU A 84 -30.24 -5.78 -14.71
N LEU A 85 -30.34 -6.87 -15.47
CA LEU A 85 -29.17 -7.62 -15.94
C LEU A 85 -28.30 -6.77 -16.87
N ARG A 86 -28.92 -5.98 -17.77
CA ARG A 86 -28.23 -5.06 -18.67
C ARG A 86 -27.43 -4.02 -17.89
N GLN A 87 -28.03 -3.41 -16.86
CA GLN A 87 -27.35 -2.46 -15.98
C GLN A 87 -26.20 -3.12 -15.23
N ASN A 88 -26.41 -4.31 -14.65
CA ASN A 88 -25.36 -5.07 -13.98
C ASN A 88 -24.18 -5.39 -14.91
N LEU A 89 -24.44 -5.70 -16.19
CA LEU A 89 -23.39 -5.94 -17.18
C LEU A 89 -22.63 -4.66 -17.54
N GLU A 90 -23.31 -3.52 -17.67
CA GLU A 90 -22.67 -2.22 -17.89
C GLU A 90 -21.78 -1.82 -16.70
N GLU A 91 -22.27 -1.97 -15.48
CA GLU A 91 -21.48 -1.74 -14.26
C GLU A 91 -20.29 -2.69 -14.16
N MET A 92 -20.48 -3.98 -14.46
CA MET A 92 -19.39 -4.95 -14.47
C MET A 92 -18.31 -4.58 -15.49
N HIS A 93 -18.70 -4.13 -16.69
CA HIS A 93 -17.75 -3.74 -17.74
C HIS A 93 -16.95 -2.50 -17.32
N THR A 94 -17.61 -1.48 -16.78
CA THR A 94 -16.92 -0.27 -16.28
C THR A 94 -15.96 -0.59 -15.14
N LEU A 95 -16.34 -1.48 -14.22
CA LEU A 95 -15.45 -1.97 -13.17
C LEU A 95 -14.26 -2.75 -13.74
N GLN A 96 -14.49 -3.59 -14.75
CA GLN A 96 -13.42 -4.33 -15.43
C GLN A 96 -12.42 -3.38 -16.10
N GLU A 97 -12.89 -2.33 -16.77
CA GLU A 97 -12.02 -1.31 -17.36
C GLU A 97 -11.19 -0.56 -16.31
N ASP A 98 -11.80 -0.16 -15.19
CA ASP A 98 -11.08 0.52 -14.09
C ASP A 98 -10.03 -0.40 -13.47
N THR A 99 -10.36 -1.67 -13.24
CA THR A 99 -9.42 -2.64 -12.69
C THR A 99 -8.24 -2.90 -13.63
N LEU A 100 -8.46 -2.99 -14.94
CA LEU A 100 -7.38 -3.11 -15.92
C LEU A 100 -6.43 -1.90 -15.89
N LYS A 101 -6.99 -0.68 -15.86
CA LYS A 101 -6.17 0.54 -15.74
C LYS A 101 -5.33 0.55 -14.46
N ARG A 102 -5.93 0.21 -13.31
CA ARG A 102 -5.18 0.11 -12.05
C ARG A 102 -4.09 -0.95 -12.09
N MET A 103 -4.32 -2.06 -12.79
CA MET A 103 -3.30 -3.09 -12.96
C MET A 103 -2.11 -2.59 -13.78
N GLU A 104 -2.37 -1.82 -14.85
CA GLU A 104 -1.32 -1.18 -15.64
C GLU A 104 -0.51 -0.17 -14.81
N GLU A 105 -1.19 0.70 -14.06
CA GLU A 105 -0.55 1.66 -13.14
C GLU A 105 0.32 0.97 -12.08
N LEU A 106 -0.15 -0.14 -11.51
CA LEU A 106 0.60 -0.91 -10.52
C LEU A 106 1.85 -1.56 -11.12
N GLU A 107 1.76 -2.09 -12.34
CA GLU A 107 2.93 -2.68 -12.99
C GLU A 107 3.97 -1.61 -13.35
N GLU A 108 3.53 -0.43 -13.77
CA GLU A 108 4.42 0.71 -13.99
C GLU A 108 5.11 1.15 -12.69
N LEU A 109 4.36 1.33 -11.60
CA LEU A 109 4.91 1.69 -10.30
C LEU A 109 5.92 0.65 -9.79
N LYS A 110 5.62 -0.64 -9.98
CA LYS A 110 6.51 -1.74 -9.62
C LYS A 110 7.81 -1.70 -10.43
N ASN A 111 7.75 -1.39 -11.72
CA ASN A 111 8.94 -1.24 -12.55
C ASN A 111 9.79 -0.05 -12.11
N GLN A 112 9.17 1.10 -11.83
CA GLN A 112 9.86 2.28 -11.30
C GLN A 112 10.54 1.99 -9.95
N LEU A 113 9.86 1.26 -9.07
CA LEU A 113 10.43 0.85 -7.79
C LEU A 113 11.64 -0.07 -7.97
N ALA A 114 11.53 -1.06 -8.87
CA ALA A 114 12.64 -1.97 -9.16
C ALA A 114 13.86 -1.25 -9.77
N GLU A 115 13.66 -0.21 -10.60
CA GLU A 115 14.75 0.63 -11.09
C GLU A 115 15.38 1.46 -9.97
N LYS A 116 14.56 2.06 -9.11
CA LYS A 116 15.04 2.83 -7.96
C LYS A 116 15.86 1.97 -7.00
N ASP A 117 15.40 0.76 -6.70
CA ASP A 117 16.12 -0.19 -5.84
C ASP A 117 17.48 -0.55 -6.43
N LYS A 118 17.58 -0.77 -7.74
CA LYS A 118 18.87 -1.01 -8.42
C LYS A 118 19.82 0.17 -8.28
N LEU A 119 19.32 1.39 -8.49
CA LEU A 119 20.13 2.62 -8.35
C LEU A 119 20.62 2.80 -6.92
N GLN A 120 19.76 2.55 -5.93
CA GLN A 120 20.15 2.62 -4.51
C GLN A 120 21.23 1.59 -4.16
N ILE A 121 21.13 0.35 -4.68
CA ILE A 121 22.17 -0.67 -4.46
C ILE A 121 23.51 -0.20 -5.04
N ILE A 122 23.53 0.37 -6.25
CA ILE A 122 24.74 0.91 -6.88
C ILE A 122 25.32 2.06 -6.04
N GLU A 123 24.48 2.96 -5.54
CA GLU A 123 24.91 4.08 -4.71
C GLU A 123 25.53 3.61 -3.40
N ILE A 124 24.91 2.63 -2.73
CA ILE A 124 25.44 2.02 -1.51
C ILE A 124 26.80 1.37 -1.77
N ASP A 125 26.96 0.60 -2.86
CA ASP A 125 28.23 -0.05 -3.21
C ASP A 125 29.35 0.97 -3.46
N ASN A 126 29.03 2.08 -4.16
CA ASN A 126 29.99 3.16 -4.38
C ASN A 126 30.43 3.83 -3.08
N LEU A 127 29.49 4.16 -2.18
CA LEU A 127 29.80 4.74 -0.88
C LEU A 127 30.62 3.77 0.00
N GLN A 128 30.33 2.48 -0.06
CA GLN A 128 31.11 1.46 0.64
C GLN A 128 32.55 1.39 0.11
N LYS A 129 32.75 1.41 -1.20
CA LYS A 129 34.09 1.44 -1.81
C LYS A 129 34.87 2.69 -1.38
N GLU A 130 34.24 3.86 -1.43
CA GLU A 130 34.87 5.11 -1.00
C GLU A 130 35.26 5.07 0.47
N ASN A 131 34.37 4.60 1.34
CA ASN A 131 34.65 4.44 2.76
C ASN A 131 35.76 3.43 3.03
N ASN A 132 35.81 2.32 2.28
CA ASN A 132 36.88 1.33 2.39
C ASN A 132 38.24 1.93 1.99
N LEU A 133 38.30 2.73 0.93
CA LEU A 133 39.52 3.43 0.52
C LEU A 133 39.98 4.41 1.61
N LYS A 134 39.07 5.25 2.13
CA LYS A 134 39.39 6.17 3.22
C LYS A 134 39.85 5.44 4.49
N MET A 135 39.27 4.27 4.77
CA MET A 135 39.69 3.45 5.90
C MET A 135 41.12 2.92 5.72
N GLN A 136 41.48 2.49 4.51
CA GLN A 136 42.86 2.09 4.21
C GLN A 136 43.83 3.26 4.37
N ASP A 137 43.50 4.43 3.82
CA ASP A 137 44.34 5.63 3.98
C ASP A 137 44.55 5.98 5.47
N LEU A 138 43.51 5.85 6.30
CA LEU A 138 43.61 6.08 7.74
C LEU A 138 44.50 5.05 8.43
N ILE A 139 44.42 3.77 8.04
CA ILE A 139 45.29 2.71 8.56
C ILE A 139 46.74 3.03 8.22
N ASP A 140 47.04 3.36 6.97
CA ASP A 140 48.39 3.70 6.51
C ASP A 140 48.97 4.90 7.28
N ILE A 141 48.15 5.93 7.51
CA ILE A 141 48.54 7.09 8.32
C ILE A 141 48.83 6.67 9.77
N GLN A 142 47.99 5.82 10.37
CA GLN A 142 48.20 5.34 11.74
C GLN A 142 49.50 4.53 11.87
N GLU A 143 49.79 3.67 10.90
CA GLU A 143 51.04 2.89 10.86
C GLU A 143 52.26 3.80 10.76
N LYS A 144 52.20 4.82 9.90
CA LYS A 144 53.28 5.80 9.74
C LYS A 144 53.51 6.60 11.02
N ILE A 145 52.44 7.12 11.64
CA ILE A 145 52.53 7.86 12.92
C ILE A 145 53.13 6.97 14.01
N LYS A 146 52.70 5.70 14.10
CA LYS A 146 53.24 4.76 15.08
C LYS A 146 54.73 4.53 14.89
N LYS A 147 55.18 4.32 13.65
CA LYS A 147 56.59 4.13 13.33
C LYS A 147 57.43 5.37 13.68
N GLU A 148 56.95 6.56 13.32
CA GLU A 148 57.61 7.83 13.66
C GLU A 148 57.71 8.03 15.18
N ALA A 149 56.66 7.67 15.93
CA ALA A 149 56.67 7.73 17.40
C ALA A 149 57.66 6.74 18.03
N GLU A 150 57.76 5.51 17.50
CA GLU A 150 58.74 4.51 17.96
C GLU A 150 60.18 4.96 17.66
N GLU A 151 60.44 5.48 16.46
CA GLU A 151 61.76 6.03 16.08
C GLU A 151 62.14 7.23 16.96
N GLN A 152 61.19 8.13 17.25
CA GLN A 152 61.43 9.28 18.12
C GLN A 152 61.74 8.84 19.55
N LYS A 153 60.97 7.89 20.09
CA LYS A 153 61.21 7.33 21.42
C LYS A 153 62.60 6.69 21.52
N ALA A 154 63.02 5.93 20.52
CA ALA A 154 64.36 5.33 20.49
C ALA A 154 65.48 6.39 20.43
N LYS A 155 65.29 7.47 19.66
CA LYS A 155 66.23 8.61 19.62
C LYS A 155 66.32 9.31 20.97
N ASP A 156 65.19 9.56 21.61
CA ASP A 156 65.13 10.21 22.92
C ASP A 156 65.81 9.33 24.00
N GLU A 157 65.59 8.02 24.00
CA GLU A 157 66.27 7.07 24.90
C GLU A 157 67.79 7.05 24.68
N LEU A 158 68.26 7.09 23.43
CA LEU A 158 69.69 7.15 23.10
C LEU A 158 70.33 8.47 23.58
N LEU A 159 69.67 9.60 23.35
CA LEU A 159 70.10 10.92 23.82
C LEU A 159 70.27 10.95 25.34
N VAL A 160 69.28 10.41 26.08
CA VAL A 160 69.36 10.31 27.54
C VAL A 160 70.53 9.42 27.98
N ARG A 161 70.77 8.31 27.28
CA ARG A 161 71.91 7.41 27.58
C ARG A 161 73.25 8.10 27.34
N GLN A 162 73.42 8.76 26.20
CA GLN A 162 74.63 9.50 25.86
C GLN A 162 74.91 10.60 26.89
N ALA A 163 73.91 11.41 27.25
CA ALA A 163 74.05 12.43 28.28
C ALA A 163 74.46 11.85 29.65
N LYS A 164 73.97 10.65 30.03
CA LYS A 164 74.40 9.97 31.25
C LYS A 164 75.85 9.49 31.19
N GLU A 165 76.25 8.89 30.07
CA GLU A 165 77.63 8.41 29.86
C GLU A 165 78.64 9.57 29.85
N GLU A 166 78.29 10.69 29.23
CA GLU A 166 79.09 11.93 29.25
C GLU A 166 79.22 12.50 30.67
N ALA A 167 78.09 12.61 31.40
CA ALA A 167 78.10 13.08 32.79
C ALA A 167 78.94 12.16 33.70
N GLN A 168 78.84 10.85 33.53
CA GLN A 168 79.63 9.87 34.29
C GLN A 168 81.12 10.00 33.99
N THR A 169 81.49 10.15 32.71
CA THR A 169 82.88 10.37 32.29
C THR A 169 83.44 11.67 32.90
N HIS A 170 82.65 12.74 32.89
CA HIS A 170 83.04 14.02 33.49
C HIS A 170 83.27 13.89 35.01
N ILE A 171 82.39 13.17 35.73
CA ILE A 171 82.56 12.91 37.16
C ILE A 171 83.85 12.13 37.43
N LEU A 172 84.13 11.08 36.65
CA LEU A 172 85.35 10.26 36.81
C LEU A 172 86.62 11.11 36.65
N ASN A 173 86.66 11.96 35.62
CA ASN A 173 87.79 12.87 35.39
C ASN A 173 87.97 13.85 36.56
N MET A 174 86.87 14.38 37.12
CA MET A 174 86.93 15.24 38.31
C MET A 174 87.46 14.49 39.55
N GLU A 175 87.07 13.23 39.72
CA GLU A 175 87.56 12.38 40.82
C GLU A 175 89.06 12.09 40.66
N GLU A 176 89.53 11.75 39.47
CA GLU A 176 90.95 11.55 39.18
C GLU A 176 91.76 12.82 39.48
N ASP A 177 91.32 13.98 39.01
CA ASP A 177 91.94 15.27 39.32
C ASP A 177 91.97 15.56 40.82
N PHE A 178 90.90 15.22 41.55
CA PHE A 178 90.84 15.36 43.00
C PHE A 178 91.84 14.42 43.70
N PHE A 179 91.95 13.17 43.26
CA PHE A 179 92.91 12.22 43.80
C PHE A 179 94.36 12.67 43.56
N VAL A 180 94.68 13.19 42.37
CA VAL A 180 95.99 13.77 42.07
C VAL A 180 96.30 14.92 43.02
N LYS A 181 95.38 15.89 43.15
CA LYS A 181 95.53 17.02 44.09
C LYS A 181 95.68 16.56 45.54
N GLN A 182 94.91 15.55 45.99
CA GLN A 182 95.02 15.01 47.34
C GLN A 182 96.38 14.36 47.59
N LYS A 183 96.92 13.62 46.60
CA LYS A 183 98.25 13.00 46.67
C LYS A 183 99.35 14.05 46.75
N GLU A 184 99.27 15.11 45.95
CA GLU A 184 100.19 16.25 46.05
C GLU A 184 100.11 16.93 47.41
N LEU A 185 98.91 17.17 47.93
CA LEU A 185 98.71 17.78 49.24
C LEU A 185 99.33 16.93 50.35
N LYS A 186 99.09 15.61 50.34
CA LYS A 186 99.71 14.66 51.28
C LYS A 186 101.23 14.66 51.18
N LYS A 187 101.79 14.74 49.96
CA LYS A 187 103.24 14.84 49.75
C LYS A 187 103.79 16.12 50.40
N LYS A 188 103.19 17.27 50.12
CA LYS A 188 103.55 18.56 50.73
C LYS A 188 103.44 18.52 52.26
N LEU A 189 102.41 17.88 52.79
CA LEU A 189 102.20 17.75 54.24
C LEU A 189 103.28 16.87 54.90
N LYS A 190 103.71 15.81 54.20
CA LYS A 190 104.83 14.93 54.62
C LYS A 190 106.18 15.66 54.58
N GLU A 191 106.43 16.46 53.54
CA GLU A 191 107.63 17.30 53.44
C GLU A 191 107.68 18.33 54.57
N ALA A 192 106.57 19.03 54.84
CA ALA A 192 106.48 20.01 55.93
C ALA A 192 106.64 19.37 57.32
N THR A 193 106.19 18.13 57.54
CA THR A 193 106.41 17.41 58.81
C THR A 193 107.86 16.98 59.00
N LEU A 194 108.55 16.55 57.93
CA LEU A 194 109.99 16.28 57.94
C LEU A 194 110.82 17.53 58.24
N GLU A 195 110.44 18.68 57.70
CA GLU A 195 111.07 19.97 58.04
C GLU A 195 110.85 20.30 59.53
N LEU A 196 109.65 20.11 60.05
CA LEU A 196 109.32 20.35 61.46
C LEU A 196 110.06 19.39 62.42
N GLU A 197 110.28 18.14 62.02
CA GLU A 197 111.09 17.16 62.77
C GLU A 197 112.59 17.51 62.70
N SER A 198 113.09 18.02 61.57
CA SER A 198 114.46 18.51 61.45
C SER A 198 114.74 19.76 62.30
N VAL A 199 113.72 20.60 62.51
CA VAL A 199 113.77 21.79 63.38
C VAL A 199 113.68 21.42 64.86
N LYS A 200 113.12 20.26 65.22
CA LYS A 200 113.06 19.75 66.60
C LYS A 200 114.29 18.91 67.02
N SER A 201 115.17 18.58 66.08
CA SER A 201 116.41 17.83 66.34
C SER A 201 117.68 18.70 66.39
N ASN A 202 117.49 20.04 66.44
CA ASN A 202 118.47 21.05 66.84
C ASN A 202 118.01 21.71 68.15
#